data_AF-A0A444XH04-F1
#
_entry.id   AF-A0A444XH04-F1
#
_cell.length_a   1.000
_cell.length_b   1.000
_cell.length_c   1.000
_cell.angle_alpha   90.00
_cell.angle_beta   90.00
_cell.angle_gamma   90.00
#
_symmetry.space_group_name_H-M   'P 1'
#
loop_
_entity.id
_entity.type
_entity.pdbx_description
1 polymer ?
#
loop_
_entity_poly.entity_id
_entity_poly.type
_entity_poly.pdbx_seq_one_letter_code
_entity_poly.pdbx_strand_id
1 'polypeptide(L)' 'MQYLDDKYPQHPLLPSDIHKRAINFQATHIVSSSIHPLQNISFLNYIGEKVGPDEKLPWVQGVLRKGFTGDV' A
#
# COMPACT_ATOMS: atom_id res chain seq x y z
N MET A 1 -13.37 -2.01 0.01
CA MET A 1 -13.67 -3.12 -0.89
C MET A 1 -14.81 -3.98 -0.37
N GLN A 2 -14.67 -4.60 0.81
CA GLN A 2 -15.68 -5.54 1.35
C GLN A 2 -17.13 -5.03 1.31
N TYR A 3 -17.39 -3.83 1.82
CA TYR A 3 -18.75 -3.26 1.82
C TYR A 3 -19.39 -3.15 0.42
N LEU A 4 -18.59 -2.83 -0.60
CA LEU A 4 -19.11 -2.68 -1.96
C LEU A 4 -19.38 -4.05 -2.60
N ASP A 5 -18.52 -5.05 -2.34
CA ASP A 5 -18.75 -6.42 -2.79
C ASP A 5 -20.00 -7.03 -2.13
N ASP A 6 -20.21 -6.76 -0.83
CA ASP A 6 -21.38 -7.23 -0.09
C ASP A 6 -22.67 -6.54 -0.59
N LYS A 7 -22.59 -5.24 -0.89
CA LYS A 7 -23.75 -4.43 -1.32
C LYS A 7 -24.12 -4.61 -2.79
N TYR A 8 -23.15 -4.89 -3.66
CA TYR A 8 -23.34 -4.98 -5.11
C TYR A 8 -22.80 -6.30 -5.68
N PRO A 9 -23.38 -7.45 -5.31
CA PRO A 9 -22.86 -8.77 -5.70
C PRO A 9 -22.92 -9.04 -7.22
N GLN A 10 -23.71 -8.27 -7.98
CA GLN A 10 -23.81 -8.37 -9.44
C GLN A 10 -22.61 -7.77 -10.17
N HIS A 11 -21.83 -6.91 -9.50
CA HIS A 11 -20.65 -6.24 -10.05
C HIS A 11 -19.49 -6.33 -9.05
N PRO A 12 -18.97 -7.54 -8.77
CA PRO A 12 -17.94 -7.73 -7.76
C PRO A 12 -16.63 -7.06 -8.20
N LEU A 13 -15.97 -6.37 -7.26
CA LEU A 13 -14.65 -5.78 -7.44
C LEU A 13 -13.54 -6.84 -7.42
N LEU A 14 -13.79 -7.94 -6.72
CA LEU A 14 -12.87 -9.05 -6.56
C LEU A 14 -13.30 -10.28 -7.37
N PRO A 15 -12.35 -11.14 -7.80
CA PRO A 15 -12.68 -12.40 -8.44
C PRO A 15 -13.50 -13.32 -7.52
N SER A 16 -14.44 -14.07 -8.10
CA SER A 16 -15.22 -15.07 -7.36
C SER A 16 -14.39 -16.26 -6.89
N ASP A 17 -13.30 -16.59 -7.61
CA ASP A 17 -12.35 -17.62 -7.23
C ASP A 17 -11.58 -17.22 -5.95
N ILE A 18 -11.62 -18.09 -4.94
CA ILE A 18 -11.09 -17.78 -3.61
C ILE A 18 -9.57 -17.59 -3.61
N HIS A 19 -8.83 -18.31 -4.45
CA HIS A 19 -7.38 -18.22 -4.52
C HIS A 19 -6.96 -16.90 -5.18
N LYS A 20 -7.59 -16.53 -6.30
CA LYS A 20 -7.38 -15.23 -6.96
C LYS A 20 -7.79 -14.07 -6.06
N ARG A 21 -8.85 -14.23 -5.27
CA ARG A 21 -9.26 -13.23 -4.29
C ARG A 21 -8.23 -13.07 -3.18
N ALA A 22 -7.69 -14.16 -2.65
CA ALA A 22 -6.63 -14.13 -1.63
C ALA A 22 -5.38 -13.39 -2.13
N ILE A 23 -4.95 -13.64 -3.37
CA ILE A 23 -3.81 -12.94 -3.98
C ILE A 23 -4.07 -11.43 -4.08
N ASN A 24 -5.26 -11.02 -4.51
CA ASN A 24 -5.63 -9.59 -4.57
C ASN A 24 -5.64 -8.93 -3.19
N PHE A 25 -6.14 -9.64 -2.16
CA PHE A 25 -6.09 -9.15 -0.79
C PHE A 25 -4.66 -9.02 -0.28
N GLN A 26 -3.81 -10.01 -0.56
CA GLN A 26 -2.40 -9.95 -0.17
C GLN A 26 -1.70 -8.75 -0.79
N ALA A 27 -1.87 -8.53 -2.10
CA ALA A 27 -1.30 -7.38 -2.80
C ALA A 27 -1.82 -6.05 -2.24
N THR A 28 -3.14 -5.95 -2.02
CA THR A 28 -3.76 -4.75 -1.43
C THR A 28 -3.21 -4.48 -0.02
N HIS A 29 -3.06 -5.52 0.79
CA HIS A 29 -2.57 -5.41 2.17
C HIS A 29 -1.14 -4.89 2.19
N ILE A 30 -0.24 -5.44 1.37
CA ILE A 30 1.14 -4.95 1.26
C ILE A 30 1.17 -3.45 0.95
N VAL A 31 0.37 -3.01 -0.03
CA VAL A 31 0.31 -1.60 -0.41
C VAL A 31 -0.25 -0.74 0.71
N SER A 32 -1.36 -1.16 1.35
CA SER A 32 -2.06 -0.34 2.32
C SER A 32 -1.40 -0.30 3.70
N SER A 33 -0.77 -1.39 4.15
CA SER A 33 -0.14 -1.47 5.46
C SER A 33 1.33 -1.08 5.46
N SER A 34 2.06 -1.46 4.41
CA SER A 34 3.53 -1.43 4.43
C SER A 34 4.13 -0.32 3.56
N ILE A 35 3.40 0.13 2.53
CA ILE A 35 3.89 1.16 1.61
C ILE A 35 3.21 2.51 1.90
N HIS A 36 1.89 2.58 1.82
CA HIS A 36 1.15 3.84 1.89
C HIS A 36 1.42 4.66 3.17
N PRO A 37 1.46 4.08 4.39
CA PRO A 37 1.67 4.87 5.60
C PRO A 37 3.05 5.54 5.63
N LEU A 38 4.08 4.84 5.13
CA LEU A 38 5.46 5.32 5.09
C LEU A 38 5.72 6.28 3.92
N GLN A 39 4.79 6.39 2.98
CA GLN A 39 4.78 7.38 1.89
C GLN A 39 3.85 8.56 2.17
N ASN A 40 3.16 8.60 3.31
CA ASN A 40 2.22 9.65 3.63
C ASN A 40 2.90 11.03 3.58
N ILE A 41 2.25 12.01 2.96
CA ILE A 41 2.80 13.37 2.80
C ILE A 41 3.23 13.99 4.14
N SER A 42 2.44 13.79 5.21
CA SER A 42 2.80 14.29 6.55
C SER A 42 4.11 13.66 7.04
N PHE A 43 4.28 12.36 6.80
CA PHE A 43 5.50 11.64 7.17
C PHE A 43 6.70 12.03 6.29
N LEU A 44 6.50 12.22 4.99
CA LEU A 44 7.56 12.71 4.09
C LEU A 44 7.98 14.15 4.43
N ASN A 45 7.04 14.99 4.85
CA ASN A 45 7.36 16.34 5.33
C ASN A 45 8.19 16.28 6.61
N TYR A 46 7.82 15.41 7.56
CA TYR A 46 8.62 15.16 8.76
C TYR A 46 10.07 14.74 8.42
N ILE A 47 10.27 13.84 7.46
CA ILE A 47 11.61 13.45 6.99
C ILE A 47 12.35 14.65 6.39
N GLY A 48 11.68 15.42 5.54
CA GLY A 48 12.26 16.63 4.94
C GLY A 48 12.75 17.64 5.97
N GLU A 49 11.98 17.82 7.04
CA GLU A 49 12.29 18.77 8.12
C GLU A 49 13.37 18.25 9.07
N LYS A 50 13.40 16.95 9.35
CA LYS A 50 14.30 16.37 10.38
C LYS A 50 15.62 15.83 9.83
N VAL A 51 15.62 15.35 8.59
CA VAL A 51 16.80 14.73 7.97
C VAL A 51 17.36 15.63 6.88
N GLY A 52 16.49 16.11 5.99
CA GLY A 52 16.86 17.06 4.94
C GLY A 52 15.89 17.04 3.76
N PRO A 53 15.76 18.15 3.00
CA PRO A 53 14.78 18.26 1.92
C PRO A 53 15.00 17.23 0.80
N ASP A 54 16.24 16.85 0.55
CA ASP A 54 16.62 15.91 -0.52
C ASP A 54 16.40 14.42 -0.13
N GLU A 55 16.10 14.14 1.15
CA GLU A 55 15.95 12.77 1.67
C GLU A 55 14.57 12.17 1.41
N LYS A 56 13.58 12.99 1.02
CA LYS A 56 12.20 12.52 0.78
C LYS A 56 12.14 11.48 -0.35
N LEU A 57 12.84 11.73 -1.45
CA LEU A 57 12.82 10.85 -2.62
C LEU A 57 13.55 9.52 -2.39
N PRO A 58 14.80 9.51 -1.87
CA PRO A 58 15.48 8.28 -1.46
C PRO A 58 14.66 7.44 -0.48
N TRP A 59 13.98 8.09 0.48
CA TRP A 59 13.09 7.41 1.42
C TRP A 59 11.95 6.67 0.71
N VAL A 60 11.20 7.37 -0.16
CA VAL A 60 10.07 6.80 -0.91
C VAL A 60 10.52 5.59 -1.74
N GLN A 61 11.67 5.71 -2.44
CA GLN A 61 12.24 4.62 -3.22
C GLN A 61 12.61 3.42 -2.35
N GLY A 62 13.20 3.67 -1.18
CA GLY A 62 13.53 2.63 -0.20
C GLY A 62 12.30 1.88 0.30
N VAL A 63 11.23 2.60 0.65
CA VAL A 63 9.94 2.03 1.09
C VAL A 63 9.28 1.20 -0.01
N LEU A 64 9.25 1.69 -1.26
CA LEU A 64 8.70 0.93 -2.39
C LEU A 64 9.43 -0.39 -2.57
N ARG A 65 10.77 -0.34 -2.61
CA ARG A 65 11.60 -1.53 -2.79
C ARG A 65 11.31 -2.55 -1.69
N LYS A 66 11.42 -2.14 -0.42
CA LYS A 66 11.18 -3.02 0.73
C LYS A 66 9.76 -3.59 0.75
N GLY A 67 8.76 -2.76 0.46
CA GLY A 67 7.35 -3.17 0.47
C GLY A 67 7.06 -4.28 -0.54
N PHE A 68 7.65 -4.23 -1.74
CA PHE A 68 7.47 -5.26 -2.75
C PHE A 68 8.40 -6.47 -2.60
N THR A 69 9.56 -6.33 -1.94
CA THR A 69 10.46 -7.47 -1.65
C THR A 69 10.14 -8.20 -0.35
N GLY A 70 9.30 -7.62 0.52
CA GLY A 70 8.96 -8.19 1.83
C GLY A 70 9.98 -7.88 2.93
N ASP A 71 10.90 -6.95 2.69
CA ASP A 71 11.97 -6.55 3.64
C ASP A 71 11.53 -5.41 4.60
N VAL A 72 10.22 -5.31 4.88
CA VAL A 72 9.62 -4.28 5.75
C VAL A 72 9.60 -4.69 7.21
#